data_AF-A0A961QFA0-F1
#
_entry.id   AF-A0A961QFA0-F1
#
_cell.length_a   1.000
_cell.length_b   1.000
_cell.length_c   1.000
_cell.angle_alpha   90.00
_cell.angle_beta   90.00
_cell.angle_gamma   90.00
#
_symmetry.space_group_name_H-M   'P 1'
#
loop_
_entity.id
_entity.type
_entity.pdbx_description
1 polymer ?
#
loop_
_entity_poly.entity_id
_entity_poly.type
_entity_poly.pdbx_seq_one_letter_code
_entity_poly.pdbx_strand_id
1 'polypeptide(L)'
;GGYALKAYDRWQRLVLRDGLWRLRDPRAAQLIRMNIGTITDPEHLNVRMARSRGGTPLGTVEESFAASLEPGDTFLIGGKVVAFERLREMVVEVGTAPSRQPRIAVFSGVKMASSLQVSHRVQALIGDPSRWDLLPGDIRGWLDTQRRLSVLPRDGVLACETFPRGDRWHFTLYGFAGRNAHQTLGLLLTRQMEALGLGPLGFVPTDYALMIWSVDPVTDPAALLDARTLREGLNGWLAGNSLIKRSFRNVATIAGLMQRNLPGQRRSGKQATFSSDIIHDTLRRHDPDHLLLRITRDEARRGLVDFDRIEDMLRTNPAIDHAMAPHVTPLSAPLILEIGKVSVEGEGREREMAREAERLMQEAGLA
;
A
#
# COMPACT_ATOMS: atom_id res chain seq x y z
N GLY A 1 -26.53 -19.46 -1.24
CA GLY A 1 -25.43 -18.94 -0.44
C GLY A 1 -25.18 -19.83 0.74
N GLY A 2 -24.37 -20.89 0.57
CA GLY A 2 -23.97 -21.78 1.67
C GLY A 2 -25.11 -22.38 2.50
N TYR A 3 -24.74 -23.10 3.57
CA TYR A 3 -25.70 -23.59 4.56
C TYR A 3 -26.20 -22.45 5.45
N ALA A 4 -25.29 -21.57 5.89
CA ALA A 4 -25.59 -20.49 6.84
C ALA A 4 -26.57 -19.41 6.31
N LEU A 5 -26.55 -19.08 5.00
CA LEU A 5 -27.47 -18.06 4.45
C LEU A 5 -28.76 -18.67 3.89
N LYS A 6 -28.89 -20.00 3.89
CA LYS A 6 -30.09 -20.69 3.39
C LYS A 6 -31.32 -20.37 4.24
N ALA A 7 -31.16 -20.07 5.53
CA ALA A 7 -32.28 -19.73 6.42
C ALA A 7 -32.95 -18.38 6.10
N TYR A 8 -32.34 -17.53 5.28
CA TYR A 8 -32.84 -16.18 5.00
C TYR A 8 -33.34 -16.07 3.55
N ASP A 9 -34.64 -15.84 3.38
CA ASP A 9 -35.28 -15.72 2.06
C ASP A 9 -34.61 -14.69 1.14
N ARG A 10 -34.13 -13.58 1.73
CA ARG A 10 -33.43 -12.52 0.99
C ARG A 10 -32.16 -12.99 0.26
N TRP A 11 -31.56 -14.10 0.71
CA TRP A 11 -30.36 -14.70 0.12
C TRP A 11 -30.65 -15.92 -0.76
N GLN A 12 -31.91 -16.37 -0.82
CA GLN A 12 -32.38 -17.39 -1.73
C GLN A 12 -32.78 -16.78 -3.09
N ARG A 13 -31.82 -16.14 -3.77
CA ARG A 13 -32.08 -15.31 -4.97
C ARG A 13 -32.60 -16.06 -6.17
N LEU A 14 -32.19 -17.32 -6.34
CA LEU A 14 -32.57 -18.15 -7.48
C LEU A 14 -33.40 -19.34 -7.01
N VAL A 15 -34.40 -19.69 -7.80
CA VAL A 15 -35.23 -20.89 -7.66
C VAL A 15 -35.29 -21.61 -9.00
N LEU A 16 -35.27 -22.94 -8.95
CA LEU A 16 -35.44 -23.76 -10.14
C LEU A 16 -36.94 -23.92 -10.40
N ARG A 17 -37.41 -23.52 -11.58
CA ARG A 17 -38.79 -23.70 -12.05
C ARG A 17 -38.76 -24.13 -13.52
N ASP A 18 -39.45 -25.21 -13.84
CA ASP A 18 -39.53 -25.76 -15.20
C ASP A 18 -38.15 -26.05 -15.82
N GLY A 19 -37.22 -26.57 -15.00
CA GLY A 19 -35.84 -26.84 -15.42
C GLY A 19 -34.95 -25.61 -15.60
N LEU A 20 -35.47 -24.38 -15.39
CA LEU A 20 -34.73 -23.13 -15.55
C LEU A 20 -34.58 -22.38 -14.22
N TRP A 21 -33.40 -21.80 -14.00
CA TRP A 21 -33.16 -20.93 -12.84
C TRP A 21 -33.80 -19.56 -13.07
N ARG A 22 -34.67 -19.16 -12.14
CA ARG A 22 -35.35 -17.84 -12.16
C ARG A 22 -35.09 -17.10 -10.86
N LEU A 23 -35.19 -15.78 -10.90
CA LEU A 23 -35.17 -14.98 -9.68
C LEU A 23 -36.37 -15.36 -8.80
N ARG A 24 -36.15 -15.54 -7.50
CA ARG A 24 -37.21 -15.75 -6.50
C ARG A 24 -38.18 -14.57 -6.47
N ASP A 25 -37.63 -13.36 -6.44
CA ASP A 25 -38.37 -12.11 -6.54
C ASP A 25 -37.92 -11.36 -7.81
N PRO A 26 -38.78 -11.25 -8.85
CA PRO A 26 -38.47 -10.51 -10.06
C PRO A 26 -38.11 -9.04 -9.83
N ARG A 27 -38.61 -8.41 -8.74
CA ARG A 27 -38.34 -6.99 -8.43
C ARG A 27 -36.88 -6.75 -8.04
N ALA A 28 -36.17 -7.79 -7.58
CA ALA A 28 -34.76 -7.70 -7.24
C ALA A 28 -33.86 -7.44 -8.46
N ALA A 29 -34.36 -7.65 -9.70
CA ALA A 29 -33.57 -7.49 -10.92
C ALA A 29 -32.95 -6.09 -11.07
N GLN A 30 -33.71 -5.03 -10.76
CA GLN A 30 -33.20 -3.65 -10.85
C GLN A 30 -32.09 -3.41 -9.82
N LEU A 31 -32.29 -3.84 -8.57
CA LEU A 31 -31.30 -3.70 -7.50
C LEU A 31 -30.02 -4.49 -7.80
N ILE A 32 -30.14 -5.70 -8.37
CA ILE A 32 -28.98 -6.48 -8.81
C ILE A 32 -28.23 -5.74 -9.91
N ARG A 33 -28.92 -5.23 -10.95
CA ARG A 33 -28.29 -4.47 -12.03
C ARG A 33 -27.60 -3.19 -11.55
N MET A 34 -28.12 -2.54 -10.52
CA MET A 34 -27.52 -1.33 -9.95
C MET A 34 -26.27 -1.61 -9.09
N ASN A 35 -26.07 -2.85 -8.64
CA ASN A 35 -24.99 -3.22 -7.72
C ASN A 35 -24.06 -4.30 -8.30
N ILE A 36 -24.34 -4.79 -9.50
CA ILE A 36 -23.50 -5.78 -10.18
C ILE A 36 -22.22 -5.10 -10.68
N GLY A 37 -21.09 -5.70 -10.37
CA GLY A 37 -19.78 -5.17 -10.71
C GLY A 37 -18.72 -5.76 -9.80
N THR A 38 -17.47 -5.76 -10.28
CA THR A 38 -16.30 -6.24 -9.54
C THR A 38 -15.38 -5.09 -9.11
N ILE A 39 -15.59 -3.89 -9.66
CA ILE A 39 -14.82 -2.70 -9.31
C ILE A 39 -15.38 -2.13 -8.01
N THR A 40 -14.53 -2.08 -6.99
CA THR A 40 -14.83 -1.45 -5.71
C THR A 40 -14.06 -0.13 -5.60
N ASP A 41 -14.77 0.99 -5.43
CA ASP A 41 -14.11 2.26 -5.12
C ASP A 41 -13.35 2.18 -3.79
N PRO A 42 -12.15 2.79 -3.69
CA PRO A 42 -11.46 2.96 -2.43
C PRO A 42 -12.36 3.74 -1.46
N GLU A 43 -12.61 3.17 -0.27
CA GLU A 43 -13.42 3.82 0.75
C GLU A 43 -12.60 4.90 1.45
N HIS A 44 -13.15 6.11 1.52
CA HIS A 44 -12.58 7.22 2.27
C HIS A 44 -13.22 7.30 3.67
N LEU A 45 -12.41 7.49 4.70
CA LEU A 45 -12.85 7.73 6.07
C LEU A 45 -12.79 9.22 6.38
N ASN A 46 -13.78 9.70 7.13
CA ASN A 46 -13.76 11.08 7.63
C ASN A 46 -12.76 11.19 8.77
N VAL A 47 -11.97 12.27 8.79
CA VAL A 47 -11.05 12.58 9.89
C VAL A 47 -11.62 13.71 10.73
N ARG A 48 -11.63 13.54 12.05
CA ARG A 48 -12.20 14.49 13.01
C ARG A 48 -11.34 14.61 14.25
N MET A 49 -11.35 15.79 14.87
CA MET A 49 -10.72 15.98 16.18
C MET A 49 -11.41 15.11 17.26
N ALA A 50 -10.65 14.47 18.14
CA ALA A 50 -11.16 13.53 19.13
C ALA A 50 -11.93 14.16 20.32
N ARG A 51 -12.05 15.50 20.38
CA ARG A 51 -12.75 16.18 21.49
C ARG A 51 -14.25 15.85 21.53
N SER A 52 -14.78 15.71 22.74
CA SER A 52 -16.10 15.15 23.07
C SER A 52 -17.28 16.01 22.60
N ARG A 53 -17.67 15.85 21.34
CA ARG A 53 -19.01 16.00 20.72
C ARG A 53 -18.82 16.29 19.24
N GLY A 54 -18.63 15.23 18.45
CA GLY A 54 -18.63 15.31 16.99
C GLY A 54 -17.59 16.26 16.41
N GLY A 55 -16.35 16.20 16.93
CA GLY A 55 -15.28 17.16 16.68
C GLY A 55 -15.07 17.59 15.23
N THR A 56 -14.43 18.75 15.08
CA THR A 56 -14.28 19.46 13.80
C THR A 56 -13.79 18.53 12.70
N PRO A 57 -14.53 18.41 11.58
CA PRO A 57 -14.07 17.64 10.43
C PRO A 57 -12.84 18.33 9.83
N LEU A 58 -11.81 17.53 9.56
CA LEU A 58 -10.53 18.01 9.01
C LEU A 58 -10.34 17.61 7.54
N GLY A 59 -11.08 16.60 7.08
CA GLY A 59 -11.00 16.10 5.71
C GLY A 59 -11.32 14.61 5.66
N THR A 60 -10.87 13.97 4.58
CA THR A 60 -10.97 12.52 4.42
C THR A 60 -9.61 11.92 4.08
N VAL A 61 -9.41 10.67 4.47
CA VAL A 61 -8.24 9.86 4.10
C VAL A 61 -8.73 8.53 3.54
N GLU A 62 -7.92 7.86 2.72
CA GLU A 62 -8.24 6.48 2.34
C GLU A 62 -8.27 5.57 3.57
N GLU A 63 -9.20 4.61 3.57
CA GLU A 63 -9.33 3.63 4.65
C GLU A 63 -8.06 2.76 4.76
N SER A 64 -7.37 2.50 3.64
CA SER A 64 -6.08 1.80 3.58
C SER A 64 -5.04 2.49 4.47
N PHE A 65 -4.87 3.80 4.27
CA PHE A 65 -4.00 4.64 5.09
C PHE A 65 -4.45 4.66 6.55
N ALA A 66 -5.75 4.89 6.81
CA ALA A 66 -6.27 4.96 8.17
C ALA A 66 -6.05 3.68 9.00
N ALA A 67 -6.11 2.50 8.38
CA ALA A 67 -5.85 1.24 9.09
C ALA A 67 -4.36 0.90 9.25
N SER A 68 -3.49 1.61 8.55
CA SER A 68 -2.03 1.50 8.75
C SER A 68 -1.53 2.33 9.93
N LEU A 69 -2.42 3.11 10.56
CA LEU A 69 -2.09 4.00 11.67
C LEU A 69 -2.20 3.26 13.00
N GLU A 70 -1.19 3.43 13.84
CA GLU A 70 -1.22 3.04 15.26
C GLU A 70 -1.46 4.28 16.15
N PRO A 71 -2.12 4.12 17.32
CA PRO A 71 -2.34 5.25 18.23
C PRO A 71 -1.03 5.99 18.55
N GLY A 72 -0.96 7.28 18.23
CA GLY A 72 0.23 8.12 18.34
C GLY A 72 0.89 8.48 17.00
N ASP A 73 0.58 7.76 15.91
CA ASP A 73 1.05 8.07 14.56
C ASP A 73 0.59 9.46 14.13
N THR A 74 1.51 10.28 13.65
CA THR A 74 1.20 11.65 13.19
C THR A 74 1.00 11.69 11.70
N PHE A 75 0.07 12.50 11.19
CA PHE A 75 -0.10 12.72 9.76
C PHE A 75 -0.63 14.12 9.44
N LEU A 76 -0.45 14.57 8.19
CA LEU A 76 -0.89 15.89 7.73
C LEU A 76 -2.28 15.81 7.10
N ILE A 77 -3.22 16.64 7.57
CA ILE A 77 -4.55 16.78 6.95
C ILE A 77 -5.10 18.19 7.13
N GLY A 78 -5.64 18.78 6.06
CA GLY A 78 -6.19 20.14 6.11
C GLY A 78 -5.19 21.19 6.61
N GLY A 79 -3.90 21.02 6.30
CA GLY A 79 -2.81 21.89 6.75
C GLY A 79 -2.41 21.74 8.22
N LYS A 80 -2.91 20.72 8.93
CA LYS A 80 -2.62 20.48 10.35
C LYS A 80 -1.94 19.13 10.55
N VAL A 81 -0.90 19.12 11.37
CA VAL A 81 -0.31 17.88 11.89
C VAL A 81 -1.17 17.37 13.04
N VAL A 82 -1.69 16.16 12.86
CA VAL A 82 -2.58 15.51 13.83
C VAL A 82 -2.02 14.15 14.21
N ALA A 83 -2.26 13.72 15.45
CA ALA A 83 -1.92 12.38 15.91
C ALA A 83 -3.16 11.49 15.87
N PHE A 84 -3.07 10.32 15.26
CA PHE A 84 -4.09 9.31 15.30
C PHE A 84 -4.33 8.86 16.74
N GLU A 85 -5.56 8.95 17.22
CA GLU A 85 -5.93 8.43 18.54
C GLU A 85 -6.62 7.09 18.41
N ARG A 86 -7.65 7.02 17.56
CA ARG A 86 -8.43 5.81 17.33
C ARG A 86 -9.28 5.90 16.07
N LEU A 87 -9.69 4.74 15.57
CA LEU A 87 -10.74 4.62 14.57
C LEU A 87 -12.06 4.25 15.27
N ARG A 88 -13.09 5.09 15.14
CA ARG A 88 -14.42 4.85 15.72
C ARG A 88 -15.51 5.08 14.66
N GLU A 89 -16.37 4.09 14.43
CA GLU A 89 -17.55 4.22 13.54
C GLU A 89 -17.22 4.80 12.15
N MET A 90 -16.12 4.32 11.53
CA MET A 90 -15.62 4.81 10.22
C MET A 90 -15.17 6.29 10.23
N VAL A 91 -14.81 6.80 11.41
CA VAL A 91 -14.21 8.11 11.61
C VAL A 91 -12.84 7.95 12.26
N VAL A 92 -11.83 8.54 11.64
CA VAL A 92 -10.48 8.64 12.19
C VAL A 92 -10.50 9.79 13.20
N GLU A 93 -10.41 9.46 14.49
CA GLU A 93 -10.33 10.46 15.56
C GLU A 93 -8.86 10.81 15.83
N VAL A 94 -8.57 12.11 15.86
CA VAL A 94 -7.20 12.61 15.97
C VAL A 94 -7.04 13.71 17.02
N GLY A 95 -5.87 13.75 17.64
CA GLY A 95 -5.41 14.80 18.54
C GLY A 95 -4.49 15.80 17.84
N THR A 96 -4.22 16.95 18.47
CA THR A 96 -3.21 17.90 17.97
C THR A 96 -1.80 17.42 18.29
N ALA A 97 -0.90 17.45 17.29
CA ALA A 97 0.50 17.10 17.50
C ALA A 97 1.44 18.01 16.68
N PRO A 98 1.48 19.32 16.97
CA PRO A 98 2.15 20.32 16.13
C PRO A 98 3.68 20.18 16.05
N SER A 99 4.30 19.46 16.99
CA SER A 99 5.76 19.33 17.13
C SER A 99 6.35 18.02 16.59
N ARG A 100 5.53 17.13 16.02
CA ARG A 100 5.97 15.84 15.49
C ARG A 100 5.98 15.85 13.97
N GLN A 101 6.90 15.10 13.37
CA GLN A 101 6.98 15.01 11.92
C GLN A 101 5.80 14.18 11.37
N PRO A 102 4.96 14.72 10.47
CA PRO A 102 3.78 14.01 9.98
C PRO A 102 4.17 12.91 8.97
N ARG A 103 3.59 11.73 9.13
CA ARG A 103 3.43 10.72 8.09
C ARG A 103 2.54 11.29 6.99
N ILE A 104 2.86 11.01 5.74
CA ILE A 104 2.13 11.55 4.61
C ILE A 104 1.04 10.55 4.22
N ALA A 105 -0.22 11.03 4.13
CA ALA A 105 -1.34 10.21 3.71
C ALA A 105 -1.20 9.82 2.23
N VAL A 106 -0.81 8.58 1.96
CA VAL A 106 -0.70 8.07 0.59
C VAL A 106 -2.10 7.79 0.05
N PHE A 107 -2.49 8.52 -0.99
CA PHE A 107 -3.69 8.22 -1.76
C PHE A 107 -3.32 7.26 -2.90
N SER A 108 -3.72 6.01 -2.76
CA SER A 108 -3.54 4.95 -3.74
C SER A 108 -4.62 5.05 -4.82
N GLY A 109 -4.57 6.12 -5.61
CA GLY A 109 -5.18 6.08 -6.94
C GLY A 109 -4.67 4.83 -7.66
N VAL A 110 -5.56 4.08 -8.33
CA VAL A 110 -5.30 2.76 -8.92
C VAL A 110 -4.23 2.84 -10.01
N LYS A 111 -2.95 2.95 -9.62
CA LYS A 111 -1.80 2.78 -10.48
C LYS A 111 -1.58 1.28 -10.58
N MET A 112 -1.89 0.71 -11.73
CA MET A 112 -1.53 -0.67 -12.02
C MET A 112 0.00 -0.80 -11.87
N ALA A 113 0.44 -1.75 -11.05
CA ALA A 113 1.85 -2.05 -10.92
C ALA A 113 2.40 -2.47 -12.29
N SER A 114 3.64 -2.10 -12.58
CA SER A 114 4.35 -2.63 -13.75
C SER A 114 4.31 -4.17 -13.76
N SER A 115 4.17 -4.78 -14.94
CA SER A 115 4.24 -6.24 -15.05
C SER A 115 5.64 -6.71 -14.66
N LEU A 116 5.74 -7.84 -13.95
CA LEU A 116 7.02 -8.43 -13.53
C LEU A 116 7.99 -8.58 -14.71
N GLN A 117 7.49 -8.95 -15.89
CA GLN A 117 8.30 -9.12 -17.09
C GLN A 117 9.01 -7.83 -17.53
N VAL A 118 8.33 -6.69 -17.42
CA VAL A 118 8.93 -5.37 -17.72
C VAL A 118 9.96 -5.02 -16.65
N SER A 119 9.65 -5.24 -15.37
CA SER A 119 10.58 -4.98 -14.27
C SER A 119 11.88 -5.77 -14.41
N HIS A 120 11.80 -7.07 -14.71
CA HIS A 120 12.97 -7.90 -14.99
C HIS A 120 13.75 -7.44 -16.22
N ARG A 121 13.06 -7.00 -17.29
CA ARG A 121 13.75 -6.51 -18.49
C ARG A 121 14.51 -5.21 -18.22
N VAL A 122 13.95 -4.32 -17.41
CA VAL A 122 14.61 -3.08 -16.97
C VAL A 122 15.80 -3.40 -16.07
N GLN A 123 15.65 -4.28 -15.08
CA GLN A 123 16.75 -4.72 -14.23
C GLN A 123 17.89 -5.33 -15.04
N ALA A 124 17.60 -6.23 -15.98
CA ALA A 124 18.60 -6.86 -16.84
C ALA A 124 19.32 -5.86 -17.76
N LEU A 125 18.67 -4.75 -18.14
CA LEU A 125 19.31 -3.68 -18.90
C LEU A 125 20.24 -2.84 -18.03
N ILE A 126 19.81 -2.52 -16.80
CA ILE A 126 20.61 -1.77 -15.83
C ILE A 126 21.85 -2.59 -15.41
N GLY A 127 21.68 -3.88 -15.13
CA GLY A 127 22.73 -4.76 -14.62
C GLY A 127 23.75 -5.25 -15.64
N ASP A 128 23.57 -4.96 -16.94
CA ASP A 128 24.45 -5.42 -18.02
C ASP A 128 25.13 -4.23 -18.76
N PRO A 129 26.32 -3.80 -18.32
CA PRO A 129 27.06 -2.70 -18.94
C PRO A 129 27.35 -2.91 -20.43
N SER A 130 27.42 -4.16 -20.92
CA SER A 130 27.66 -4.44 -22.34
C SER A 130 26.52 -3.97 -23.25
N ARG A 131 25.34 -3.73 -22.68
CA ARG A 131 24.15 -3.25 -23.40
C ARG A 131 23.97 -1.74 -23.35
N TRP A 132 24.77 -1.03 -22.54
CA TRP A 132 24.60 0.41 -22.35
C TRP A 132 24.99 1.21 -23.59
N ASP A 133 25.73 0.61 -24.52
CA ASP A 133 26.05 1.22 -25.81
C ASP A 133 24.81 1.51 -26.67
N LEU A 134 23.71 0.79 -26.42
CA LEU A 134 22.42 0.98 -27.08
C LEU A 134 21.54 2.05 -26.41
N LEU A 135 21.95 2.55 -25.24
CA LEU A 135 21.21 3.56 -24.49
C LEU A 135 21.61 4.98 -24.90
N PRO A 136 20.68 5.96 -24.79
CA PRO A 136 21.00 7.38 -24.89
C PRO A 136 22.19 7.76 -23.98
N GLY A 137 23.02 8.69 -24.43
CA GLY A 137 24.25 9.10 -23.73
C GLY A 137 24.00 9.51 -22.28
N ASP A 138 22.91 10.26 -22.03
CA ASP A 138 22.56 10.71 -20.68
C ASP A 138 22.23 9.54 -19.74
N ILE A 139 21.51 8.51 -20.24
CA ILE A 139 21.19 7.31 -19.46
C ILE A 139 22.46 6.50 -19.18
N ARG A 140 23.37 6.40 -20.16
CA ARG A 140 24.66 5.75 -19.95
C ARG A 140 25.48 6.46 -18.87
N GLY A 141 25.59 7.79 -18.97
CA GLY A 141 26.25 8.62 -17.96
C GLY A 141 25.63 8.45 -16.57
N TRP A 142 24.29 8.36 -16.50
CA TRP A 142 23.55 8.09 -15.27
C TRP A 142 23.95 6.76 -14.62
N LEU A 143 23.97 5.68 -15.40
CA LEU A 143 24.32 4.34 -14.94
C LEU A 143 25.81 4.20 -14.60
N ASP A 144 26.69 4.84 -15.37
CA ASP A 144 28.12 4.92 -15.08
C ASP A 144 28.39 5.62 -13.75
N THR A 145 27.67 6.71 -13.46
CA THR A 145 27.77 7.42 -12.18
C THR A 145 27.24 6.58 -11.03
N GLN A 146 26.11 5.89 -11.21
CA GLN A 146 25.60 4.95 -10.21
C GLN A 146 26.65 3.88 -9.87
N ARG A 147 27.25 3.27 -10.90
CA ARG A 147 28.27 2.22 -10.74
C ARG A 147 29.50 2.67 -9.95
N ARG A 148 29.87 3.95 -10.06
CA ARG A 148 31.00 4.53 -9.30
C ARG A 148 30.64 4.84 -7.86
N LEU A 149 29.41 5.29 -7.61
CA LEU A 149 28.98 5.75 -6.29
C LEU A 149 28.41 4.62 -5.41
N SER A 150 27.83 3.60 -6.02
CA SER A 150 27.01 2.60 -5.33
C SER A 150 26.84 1.32 -6.17
N VAL A 151 25.92 0.46 -5.75
CA VAL A 151 25.58 -0.82 -6.38
C VAL A 151 24.64 -0.63 -7.58
N LEU A 152 24.71 -1.58 -8.52
CA LEU A 152 23.76 -1.71 -9.63
C LEU A 152 22.85 -2.92 -9.41
N PRO A 153 21.53 -2.78 -9.59
CA PRO A 153 20.63 -3.92 -9.63
C PRO A 153 20.99 -4.88 -10.76
N ARG A 154 21.08 -6.17 -10.45
CA ARG A 154 21.36 -7.24 -11.41
C ARG A 154 20.68 -8.53 -10.98
N ASP A 155 20.51 -9.46 -11.92
CA ASP A 155 19.88 -10.74 -11.63
C ASP A 155 20.66 -11.52 -10.56
N GLY A 156 19.95 -12.15 -9.63
CA GLY A 156 20.57 -12.92 -8.55
C GLY A 156 21.06 -12.09 -7.37
N VAL A 157 20.99 -10.76 -7.43
CA VAL A 157 21.52 -9.86 -6.42
C VAL A 157 20.52 -8.78 -6.06
N LEU A 158 20.19 -8.71 -4.76
CA LEU A 158 19.36 -7.67 -4.19
C LEU A 158 20.25 -6.48 -3.88
N ALA A 159 20.23 -5.49 -4.77
CA ALA A 159 21.01 -4.27 -4.65
C ALA A 159 20.35 -3.33 -3.63
N CYS A 160 21.14 -2.92 -2.65
CA CYS A 160 20.75 -2.01 -1.59
C CYS A 160 21.79 -0.91 -1.44
N GLU A 161 21.37 0.27 -1.00
CA GLU A 161 22.29 1.35 -0.66
C GLU A 161 21.78 2.17 0.52
N THR A 162 22.72 2.68 1.32
CA THR A 162 22.44 3.58 2.43
C THR A 162 23.28 4.83 2.29
N PHE A 163 22.67 6.00 2.41
CA PHE A 163 23.38 7.28 2.34
C PHE A 163 22.80 8.33 3.30
N PRO A 164 23.63 9.27 3.77
CA PRO A 164 23.15 10.40 4.55
C PRO A 164 22.57 11.48 3.63
N ARG A 165 21.54 12.18 4.12
CA ARG A 165 21.04 13.42 3.51
C ARG A 165 20.40 14.29 4.58
N GLY A 166 20.96 15.48 4.81
CA GLY A 166 20.55 16.35 5.90
C GLY A 166 20.84 15.70 7.26
N ASP A 167 19.84 15.64 8.13
CA ASP A 167 19.91 15.06 9.48
C ASP A 167 19.49 13.58 9.54
N ARG A 168 19.40 12.91 8.39
CA ARG A 168 18.82 11.56 8.25
C ARG A 168 19.66 10.64 7.40
N TRP A 169 19.41 9.36 7.59
CA TRP A 169 19.86 8.29 6.70
C TRP A 169 18.73 7.81 5.82
N HIS A 170 19.09 7.39 4.60
CA HIS A 170 18.16 6.86 3.61
C HIS A 170 18.68 5.50 3.17
N PHE A 171 17.89 4.45 3.40
CA PHE A 171 18.11 3.09 2.92
C PHE A 171 17.21 2.84 1.71
N THR A 172 17.80 2.46 0.58
CA THR A 172 17.07 2.14 -0.65
C THR A 172 17.34 0.70 -1.06
N LEU A 173 16.27 -0.04 -1.33
CA LEU A 173 16.27 -1.41 -1.84
C LEU A 173 15.70 -1.42 -3.26
N TYR A 174 16.45 -1.97 -4.21
CA TYR A 174 16.06 -2.08 -5.62
C TYR A 174 15.51 -3.46 -5.94
N GLY A 175 14.22 -3.67 -5.64
CA GLY A 175 13.59 -4.99 -5.64
C GLY A 175 12.82 -5.37 -6.89
N PHE A 176 12.41 -4.41 -7.73
CA PHE A 176 11.64 -4.68 -8.98
C PHE A 176 10.35 -5.49 -8.80
N ALA A 177 9.83 -5.60 -7.57
CA ALA A 177 8.67 -6.42 -7.21
C ALA A 177 7.31 -5.72 -7.46
N GLY A 178 7.32 -4.44 -7.80
CA GLY A 178 6.12 -3.62 -7.97
C GLY A 178 5.72 -2.86 -6.70
N ARG A 179 4.93 -1.79 -6.88
CA ARG A 179 4.61 -0.84 -5.81
C ARG A 179 3.90 -1.48 -4.61
N ASN A 180 2.97 -2.40 -4.83
CA ASN A 180 2.24 -3.05 -3.74
C ASN A 180 3.16 -3.92 -2.88
N ALA A 181 4.04 -4.70 -3.51
CA ALA A 181 5.04 -5.49 -2.81
C ALA A 181 5.97 -4.59 -1.98
N HIS A 182 6.49 -3.51 -2.57
CA HIS A 182 7.32 -2.55 -1.84
C HIS A 182 6.57 -1.80 -0.73
N GLN A 183 5.27 -1.55 -0.89
CA GLN A 183 4.44 -0.96 0.16
C GLN A 183 4.33 -1.90 1.37
N THR A 184 4.04 -3.17 1.14
CA THR A 184 3.98 -4.19 2.19
C THR A 184 5.34 -4.38 2.84
N LEU A 185 6.41 -4.47 2.03
CA LEU A 185 7.77 -4.59 2.52
C LEU A 185 8.16 -3.39 3.38
N GLY A 186 7.81 -2.16 2.97
CA GLY A 186 8.05 -0.94 3.74
C GLY A 186 7.46 -1.01 5.14
N LEU A 187 6.21 -1.45 5.28
CA LEU A 187 5.57 -1.63 6.59
C LEU A 187 6.31 -2.65 7.49
N LEU A 188 6.74 -3.77 6.90
CA LEU A 188 7.45 -4.83 7.63
C LEU A 188 8.85 -4.35 8.05
N LEU A 189 9.59 -3.74 7.12
CA LEU A 189 10.95 -3.27 7.37
C LEU A 189 10.99 -2.15 8.39
N THR A 190 10.06 -1.18 8.36
CA THR A 190 10.04 -0.14 9.40
C THR A 190 9.79 -0.71 10.78
N ARG A 191 8.96 -1.75 10.92
CA ARG A 191 8.78 -2.40 12.22
C ARG A 191 10.04 -3.13 12.70
N GLN A 192 10.74 -3.81 11.79
CA GLN A 192 12.03 -4.45 12.08
C GLN A 192 13.09 -3.42 12.49
N MET A 193 13.19 -2.32 11.75
CA MET A 193 14.09 -1.22 12.04
C MET A 193 13.80 -0.59 13.41
N GLU A 194 12.53 -0.45 13.80
CA GLU A 194 12.15 0.01 15.14
C GLU A 194 12.64 -0.95 16.23
N ALA A 195 12.47 -2.27 16.03
CA ALA A 195 12.96 -3.28 16.97
C ALA A 195 14.48 -3.32 17.09
N LEU A 196 15.20 -2.91 16.03
CA LEU A 196 16.65 -2.74 16.01
C LEU A 196 17.11 -1.35 16.52
N GLY A 197 16.19 -0.47 16.88
CA GLY A 197 16.51 0.87 17.40
C GLY A 197 17.00 1.85 16.34
N LEU A 198 16.74 1.62 15.05
CA LEU A 198 17.24 2.47 13.95
C LEU A 198 16.42 3.75 13.73
N GLY A 199 15.27 3.88 14.39
CA GLY A 199 14.40 5.06 14.32
C GLY A 199 13.89 5.38 12.91
N PRO A 200 13.15 4.47 12.23
CA PRO A 200 12.52 4.76 10.95
C PRO A 200 11.47 5.87 11.05
N LEU A 201 11.52 6.81 10.12
CA LEU A 201 10.66 8.00 10.10
C LEU A 201 9.60 7.94 8.99
N GLY A 202 9.81 7.10 7.99
CA GLY A 202 8.87 6.87 6.90
C GLY A 202 9.51 6.15 5.72
N PHE A 203 8.69 5.81 4.73
CA PHE A 203 9.14 5.16 3.51
C PHE A 203 8.33 5.59 2.31
N VAL A 204 8.89 5.38 1.12
CA VAL A 204 8.23 5.58 -0.17
C VAL A 204 8.44 4.35 -1.06
N PRO A 205 7.36 3.72 -1.54
CA PRO A 205 7.46 2.63 -2.51
C PRO A 205 7.24 3.12 -3.94
N THR A 206 8.00 2.55 -4.87
CA THR A 206 7.83 2.68 -6.32
C THR A 206 7.68 1.28 -6.93
N ASP A 207 7.53 1.19 -8.25
CA ASP A 207 7.50 -0.11 -8.92
C ASP A 207 8.83 -0.87 -8.86
N TYR A 208 9.96 -0.15 -8.82
CA TYR A 208 11.30 -0.74 -8.91
C TYR A 208 12.07 -0.72 -7.59
N ALA A 209 11.69 0.12 -6.64
CA ALA A 209 12.43 0.28 -5.39
C ALA A 209 11.57 0.71 -4.20
N LEU A 210 12.09 0.43 -3.00
CA LEU A 210 11.61 0.90 -1.71
C LEU A 210 12.70 1.77 -1.08
N MET A 211 12.36 2.98 -0.67
CA MET A 211 13.24 3.84 0.13
C MET A 211 12.64 4.08 1.50
N ILE A 212 13.45 3.94 2.56
CA ILE A 212 13.12 4.20 3.95
C ILE A 212 14.10 5.26 4.47
N TRP A 213 13.61 6.26 5.20
CA TRP A 213 14.48 7.21 5.90
C TRP A 213 14.36 7.06 7.42
N SER A 214 15.49 7.21 8.10
CA SER A 214 15.66 6.90 9.52
C SER A 214 16.66 7.83 10.21
N VAL A 215 16.65 7.79 11.54
CA VAL A 215 17.61 8.53 12.39
C VAL A 215 19.00 7.91 12.28
N ASP A 216 19.09 6.58 12.34
CA ASP A 216 20.34 5.83 12.26
C ASP A 216 20.44 5.01 10.95
N PRO A 217 21.66 4.75 10.45
CA PRO A 217 21.85 4.05 9.18
C PRO A 217 21.51 2.58 9.27
N VAL A 218 20.97 2.03 8.17
CA VAL A 218 20.97 0.58 7.95
C VAL A 218 22.36 0.18 7.46
N THR A 219 23.12 -0.55 8.28
CA THR A 219 24.45 -1.05 7.88
C THR A 219 24.43 -2.52 7.45
N ASP A 220 23.47 -3.29 7.98
CA ASP A 220 23.25 -4.71 7.65
C ASP A 220 21.81 -4.94 7.16
N PRO A 221 21.56 -4.86 5.84
CA PRO A 221 20.24 -5.15 5.29
C PRO A 221 19.83 -6.63 5.43
N ALA A 222 20.78 -7.57 5.60
CA ALA A 222 20.44 -8.99 5.69
C ALA A 222 19.61 -9.29 6.95
N ALA A 223 19.90 -8.60 8.06
CA ALA A 223 19.11 -8.67 9.28
C ALA A 223 17.64 -8.22 9.09
N LEU A 224 17.38 -7.34 8.13
CA LEU A 224 16.04 -6.82 7.83
C LEU A 224 15.27 -7.68 6.83
N LEU A 225 15.98 -8.39 5.95
CA LEU A 225 15.44 -9.04 4.75
C LEU A 225 15.30 -10.56 4.88
N ASP A 226 15.39 -11.10 6.10
CA ASP A 226 15.12 -12.52 6.36
C ASP A 226 13.65 -12.86 6.03
N ALA A 227 13.46 -13.76 5.06
CA ALA A 227 12.13 -14.12 4.56
C ALA A 227 11.24 -14.72 5.66
N ARG A 228 11.81 -15.46 6.62
CA ARG A 228 11.05 -16.06 7.71
C ARG A 228 10.56 -14.99 8.67
N THR A 229 11.42 -14.08 9.10
CA THR A 229 11.05 -12.97 9.99
C THR A 229 10.02 -12.06 9.33
N LEU A 230 10.17 -11.76 8.03
CA LEU A 230 9.17 -10.99 7.28
C LEU A 230 7.81 -11.70 7.22
N ARG A 231 7.80 -13.03 7.04
CA ARG A 231 6.57 -13.84 7.01
C ARG A 231 5.90 -13.89 8.38
N GLU A 232 6.67 -14.02 9.45
CA GLU A 232 6.17 -13.97 10.83
C GLU A 232 5.60 -12.59 11.16
N GLY A 233 6.29 -11.51 10.78
CA GLY A 233 5.81 -10.13 10.93
C GLY A 233 4.52 -9.86 10.18
N LEU A 234 4.40 -10.37 8.95
CA LEU A 234 3.17 -10.30 8.16
C LEU A 234 2.03 -11.04 8.85
N ASN A 235 2.25 -12.26 9.35
CA ASN A 235 1.22 -13.03 10.05
C ASN A 235 0.72 -12.31 11.30
N GLY A 236 1.63 -11.70 12.08
CA GLY A 236 1.28 -10.87 13.23
C GLY A 236 0.44 -9.66 12.84
N TRP A 237 0.78 -8.99 11.74
CA TRP A 237 0.02 -7.86 11.20
C TRP A 237 -1.37 -8.29 10.68
N LEU A 238 -1.47 -9.42 9.97
CA LEU A 238 -2.72 -9.99 9.46
C LEU A 238 -3.65 -10.51 10.56
N ALA A 239 -3.10 -10.95 11.69
CA ALA A 239 -3.89 -11.33 12.86
C ALA A 239 -4.63 -10.13 13.47
N GLY A 240 -4.21 -8.90 13.15
CA GLY A 240 -5.01 -7.70 13.34
C GLY A 240 -6.33 -7.80 12.55
N ASN A 241 -7.43 -8.04 13.28
CA ASN A 241 -8.77 -8.38 12.76
C ASN A 241 -9.35 -7.37 11.73
N SER A 242 -8.71 -6.23 11.50
CA SER A 242 -9.14 -5.16 10.60
C SER A 242 -8.99 -5.51 9.11
N LEU A 243 -7.90 -6.17 8.69
CA LEU A 243 -7.65 -6.44 7.27
C LEU A 243 -8.55 -7.52 6.68
N ILE A 244 -8.74 -8.62 7.42
CA ILE A 244 -9.60 -9.72 6.99
C ILE A 244 -11.04 -9.23 6.90
N LYS A 245 -11.50 -8.44 7.87
CA LYS A 245 -12.84 -7.84 7.84
C LYS A 245 -13.02 -6.86 6.68
N ARG A 246 -12.00 -6.08 6.33
CA ARG A 246 -11.98 -5.24 5.11
C ARG A 246 -12.10 -6.08 3.84
N SER A 247 -11.25 -7.08 3.68
CA SER A 247 -11.27 -7.94 2.49
C SER A 247 -12.61 -8.66 2.37
N PHE A 248 -13.20 -9.05 3.50
CA PHE A 248 -14.55 -9.61 3.55
C PHE A 248 -15.62 -8.62 3.13
N ARG A 249 -15.50 -7.33 3.47
CA ARG A 249 -16.43 -6.28 3.03
C ARG A 249 -16.49 -6.17 1.50
N ASN A 250 -15.33 -6.18 0.83
CA ASN A 250 -15.27 -6.15 -0.64
C ASN A 250 -15.93 -7.41 -1.23
N VAL A 251 -15.56 -8.59 -0.72
CA VAL A 251 -16.15 -9.87 -1.14
C VAL A 251 -17.67 -9.89 -0.91
N ALA A 252 -18.15 -9.38 0.23
CA ALA A 252 -19.57 -9.29 0.55
C ALA A 252 -20.31 -8.31 -0.38
N THR A 253 -19.66 -7.21 -0.78
CA THR A 253 -20.21 -6.25 -1.75
C THR A 253 -20.36 -6.87 -3.12
N ILE A 254 -19.30 -7.53 -3.63
CA ILE A 254 -19.32 -8.21 -4.94
C ILE A 254 -20.31 -9.38 -4.94
N ALA A 255 -20.41 -10.13 -3.84
CA ALA A 255 -21.44 -11.16 -3.66
C ALA A 255 -22.89 -10.59 -3.58
N GLY A 256 -23.03 -9.26 -3.54
CA GLY A 256 -24.28 -8.54 -3.38
C GLY A 256 -24.90 -8.70 -1.99
N LEU A 257 -24.15 -9.19 -0.99
CA LEU A 257 -24.61 -9.24 0.40
C LEU A 257 -24.77 -7.85 1.01
N MET A 258 -24.15 -6.85 0.40
CA MET A 258 -24.31 -5.45 0.72
C MET A 258 -24.78 -4.70 -0.53
N GLN A 259 -25.72 -3.79 -0.36
CA GLN A 259 -26.23 -2.93 -1.44
C GLN A 259 -25.64 -1.53 -1.27
N ARG A 260 -24.93 -1.04 -2.29
CA ARG A 260 -24.36 0.32 -2.35
C ARG A 260 -25.31 1.32 -3.00
N ASN A 261 -26.02 0.90 -4.04
CA ASN A 261 -26.89 1.74 -4.85
C ASN A 261 -28.36 1.38 -4.62
N LEU A 262 -29.17 2.38 -4.27
CA LEU A 262 -30.63 2.31 -4.14
C LEU A 262 -31.28 3.36 -5.06
N PRO A 263 -32.50 3.12 -5.57
CA PRO A 263 -33.23 4.12 -6.35
C PRO A 263 -33.44 5.41 -5.55
N GLY A 264 -33.09 6.57 -6.13
CA GLY A 264 -33.39 7.89 -5.58
C GLY A 264 -32.40 8.48 -4.56
N GLN A 265 -31.49 7.69 -3.96
CA GLN A 265 -30.43 8.20 -3.07
C GLN A 265 -29.18 7.33 -3.12
N ARG A 266 -28.01 7.94 -3.35
CA ARG A 266 -26.72 7.40 -2.85
C ARG A 266 -26.72 7.61 -1.35
N ARG A 267 -26.99 6.57 -0.55
CA ARG A 267 -26.82 6.69 0.90
C ARG A 267 -25.36 7.01 1.21
N SER A 268 -25.12 7.95 2.11
CA SER A 268 -23.84 7.98 2.83
C SER A 268 -23.72 6.64 3.58
N GLY A 269 -22.54 6.02 3.57
CA GLY A 269 -22.31 4.63 3.98
C GLY A 269 -22.81 4.22 5.37
N LYS A 270 -23.30 5.17 6.18
CA LYS A 270 -23.86 4.94 7.52
C LYS A 270 -25.24 4.26 7.57
N GLN A 271 -26.07 4.31 6.52
CA GLN A 271 -27.49 3.92 6.67
C GLN A 271 -27.94 2.63 5.97
N ALA A 272 -27.15 1.99 5.09
CA ALA A 272 -27.65 0.87 4.26
C ALA A 272 -27.15 -0.55 4.63
N THR A 273 -26.25 -0.70 5.60
CA THR A 273 -25.40 -1.90 5.64
C THR A 273 -25.68 -2.77 6.85
N PHE A 274 -26.21 -3.97 6.62
CA PHE A 274 -26.01 -5.09 7.55
C PHE A 274 -24.49 -5.24 7.71
N SER A 275 -23.93 -5.02 8.90
CA SER A 275 -22.48 -4.93 9.05
C SER A 275 -21.80 -6.16 8.45
N SER A 276 -20.92 -5.95 7.46
CA SER A 276 -20.08 -7.00 6.87
C SER A 276 -19.41 -7.84 7.95
N ASP A 277 -19.07 -7.19 9.07
CA ASP A 277 -18.37 -7.79 10.19
C ASP A 277 -19.24 -8.78 10.93
N ILE A 278 -20.55 -8.51 11.06
CA ILE A 278 -21.51 -9.47 11.64
C ILE A 278 -21.60 -10.70 10.74
N ILE A 279 -21.72 -10.51 9.42
CA ILE A 279 -21.78 -11.63 8.48
C ILE A 279 -20.49 -12.45 8.55
N HIS A 280 -19.33 -11.78 8.54
CA HIS A 280 -18.03 -12.41 8.70
C HIS A 280 -17.95 -13.22 10.00
N ASP A 281 -18.28 -12.62 11.14
CA ASP A 281 -18.14 -13.23 12.46
C ASP A 281 -19.15 -14.37 12.66
N THR A 282 -20.34 -14.30 12.06
CA THR A 282 -21.31 -15.41 12.02
C THR A 282 -20.82 -16.56 11.16
N LEU A 283 -20.34 -16.29 9.94
CA LEU A 283 -19.77 -17.34 9.08
C LEU A 283 -18.57 -18.01 9.76
N ARG A 284 -17.66 -17.23 10.35
CA ARG A 284 -16.49 -17.78 11.05
C ARG A 284 -16.89 -18.70 12.21
N ARG A 285 -17.97 -18.39 12.93
CA ARG A 285 -18.47 -19.20 14.05
C ARG A 285 -19.24 -20.44 13.64
N HIS A 286 -20.03 -20.37 12.56
CA HIS A 286 -21.02 -21.39 12.23
C HIS A 286 -20.76 -22.14 10.92
N ASP A 287 -19.92 -21.61 10.04
CA ASP A 287 -19.55 -22.17 8.73
C ASP A 287 -18.12 -21.70 8.33
N PRO A 288 -17.07 -22.13 9.06
CA PRO A 288 -15.70 -21.62 8.88
C PRO A 288 -15.11 -21.92 7.49
N ASP A 289 -15.63 -22.95 6.81
CA ASP A 289 -15.21 -23.35 5.46
C ASP A 289 -16.03 -22.67 4.35
N HIS A 290 -16.91 -21.73 4.70
CA HIS A 290 -17.76 -21.02 3.75
C HIS A 290 -16.94 -20.37 2.63
N LEU A 291 -17.42 -20.48 1.39
CA LEU A 291 -16.76 -19.98 0.18
C LEU A 291 -16.32 -18.51 0.31
N LEU A 292 -17.16 -17.64 0.88
CA LEU A 292 -16.82 -16.23 1.07
C LEU A 292 -15.61 -16.03 2.00
N LEU A 293 -15.46 -16.84 3.06
CA LEU A 293 -14.29 -16.76 3.95
C LEU A 293 -13.02 -17.26 3.26
N ARG A 294 -13.15 -18.22 2.33
CA ARG A 294 -12.03 -18.68 1.50
C ARG A 294 -11.61 -17.61 0.51
N ILE A 295 -12.56 -17.04 -0.24
CA ILE A 295 -12.30 -15.92 -1.17
C ILE A 295 -11.70 -14.74 -0.40
N THR A 296 -12.21 -14.39 0.78
CA THR A 296 -11.63 -13.33 1.62
C THR A 296 -10.17 -13.60 1.98
N ARG A 297 -9.82 -14.85 2.31
CA ARG A 297 -8.41 -15.21 2.59
C ARG A 297 -7.55 -15.08 1.34
N ASP A 298 -8.04 -15.54 0.20
CA ASP A 298 -7.32 -15.45 -1.07
C ASP A 298 -7.16 -13.99 -1.55
N GLU A 299 -8.19 -13.17 -1.35
CA GLU A 299 -8.19 -11.74 -1.69
C GLU A 299 -7.33 -10.93 -0.71
N ALA A 300 -7.37 -11.22 0.59
CA ALA A 300 -6.50 -10.57 1.57
C ALA A 300 -5.02 -10.88 1.27
N ARG A 301 -4.73 -12.08 0.77
CA ARG A 301 -3.42 -12.44 0.25
C ARG A 301 -3.12 -11.62 -1.01
N ARG A 302 -3.99 -11.60 -2.04
CA ARG A 302 -3.67 -10.92 -3.30
C ARG A 302 -3.69 -9.38 -3.27
N GLY A 303 -4.61 -8.75 -2.55
CA GLY A 303 -4.95 -7.32 -2.69
C GLY A 303 -4.09 -6.36 -1.87
N LEU A 304 -3.46 -6.83 -0.79
CA LEU A 304 -2.59 -6.02 0.10
C LEU A 304 -1.27 -6.74 0.44
N VAL A 305 -1.11 -7.97 -0.02
CA VAL A 305 -0.04 -8.87 0.38
C VAL A 305 0.47 -9.56 -0.89
N ASP A 306 1.00 -8.78 -1.83
CA ASP A 306 1.95 -9.29 -2.84
C ASP A 306 3.25 -9.79 -2.15
N PHE A 307 3.13 -10.43 -0.99
CA PHE A 307 4.19 -11.12 -0.28
C PHE A 307 4.70 -12.28 -1.12
N ASP A 308 3.86 -12.91 -1.94
CA ASP A 308 4.32 -13.86 -2.95
C ASP A 308 5.39 -13.22 -3.86
N ARG A 309 5.25 -11.93 -4.21
CA ARG A 309 6.27 -11.19 -4.98
C ARG A 309 7.48 -10.80 -4.13
N ILE A 310 7.30 -10.47 -2.85
CA ILE A 310 8.42 -10.25 -1.92
C ILE A 310 9.24 -11.55 -1.79
N GLU A 311 8.59 -12.70 -1.62
CA GLU A 311 9.25 -13.99 -1.50
C GLU A 311 9.90 -14.43 -2.81
N ASP A 312 9.28 -14.14 -3.95
CA ASP A 312 9.91 -14.34 -5.26
C ASP A 312 11.14 -13.45 -5.43
N MET A 313 11.05 -12.16 -5.11
CA MET A 313 12.18 -11.23 -5.11
C MET A 313 13.32 -11.74 -4.21
N LEU A 314 13.04 -12.12 -2.96
CA LEU A 314 14.07 -12.61 -2.04
C LEU A 314 14.68 -13.94 -2.51
N ARG A 315 13.86 -14.86 -3.02
CA ARG A 315 14.33 -16.16 -3.52
C ARG A 315 15.19 -16.04 -4.78
N THR A 316 14.79 -15.17 -5.71
CA THR A 316 15.51 -14.97 -6.98
C THR A 316 16.77 -14.13 -6.80
N ASN A 317 16.94 -13.47 -5.65
CA ASN A 317 18.10 -12.65 -5.32
C ASN A 317 18.73 -13.10 -3.99
N PRO A 318 19.39 -14.28 -3.94
CA PRO A 318 19.93 -14.84 -2.71
C PRO A 318 21.15 -14.08 -2.15
N ALA A 319 21.82 -13.27 -2.97
CA ALA A 319 22.91 -12.42 -2.54
C ALA A 319 22.41 -10.99 -2.32
N ILE A 320 22.86 -10.35 -1.24
CA ILE A 320 22.61 -8.93 -0.97
C ILE A 320 23.90 -8.17 -1.23
N ASP A 321 23.84 -7.14 -2.06
CA ASP A 321 24.95 -6.24 -2.33
C ASP A 321 24.56 -4.86 -1.77
N HIS A 322 25.29 -4.41 -0.75
CA HIS A 322 24.97 -3.19 0.00
C HIS A 322 26.12 -2.20 -0.04
N ALA A 323 25.85 -0.99 -0.52
CA ALA A 323 26.81 0.12 -0.48
C ALA A 323 26.42 1.20 0.52
N MET A 324 27.40 1.69 1.28
CA MET A 324 27.29 2.94 2.01
C MET A 324 27.72 4.08 1.08
N ALA A 325 26.76 4.69 0.39
CA ALA A 325 27.02 5.77 -0.56
C ALA A 325 27.27 7.10 0.18
N PRO A 326 28.13 7.99 -0.34
CA PRO A 326 28.49 9.24 0.34
C PRO A 326 27.36 10.26 0.38
N HIS A 327 26.43 10.18 -0.57
CA HIS A 327 25.29 11.09 -0.74
C HIS A 327 24.24 10.42 -1.65
N VAL A 328 23.21 11.19 -2.03
CA VAL A 328 22.18 10.78 -3.00
C VAL A 328 22.81 10.22 -4.26
N THR A 329 22.34 9.06 -4.69
CA THR A 329 22.83 8.37 -5.89
C THR A 329 21.89 8.60 -7.08
N PRO A 330 22.35 8.39 -8.32
CA PRO A 330 21.50 8.50 -9.50
C PRO A 330 20.24 7.62 -9.42
N LEU A 331 20.32 6.37 -8.94
CA LEU A 331 19.12 5.52 -8.87
C LEU A 331 18.16 5.89 -7.72
N SER A 332 18.66 6.51 -6.65
CA SER A 332 17.82 6.94 -5.53
C SER A 332 17.19 8.32 -5.70
N ALA A 333 17.80 9.21 -6.48
CA ALA A 333 17.32 10.57 -6.69
C ALA A 333 15.82 10.66 -7.11
N PRO A 334 15.31 9.82 -8.04
CA PRO A 334 13.88 9.83 -8.38
C PRO A 334 12.95 9.45 -7.22
N LEU A 335 13.39 8.58 -6.31
CA LEU A 335 12.60 8.19 -5.13
C LEU A 335 12.49 9.35 -4.14
N ILE A 336 13.53 10.17 -4.02
CA ILE A 336 13.49 11.38 -3.18
C ILE A 336 12.44 12.35 -3.70
N LEU A 337 12.31 12.50 -5.02
CA LEU A 337 11.24 13.31 -5.60
C LEU A 337 9.86 12.76 -5.26
N GLU A 338 9.69 11.46 -5.05
CA GLU A 338 8.42 10.87 -4.62
C GLU A 338 8.08 11.14 -3.14
N ILE A 339 9.06 11.51 -2.32
CA ILE A 339 8.84 11.90 -0.93
C ILE A 339 7.98 13.17 -0.92
N GLY A 340 6.73 13.03 -0.45
CA GLY A 340 5.79 14.14 -0.38
C GLY A 340 5.00 14.45 -1.65
N LYS A 341 5.03 13.59 -2.69
CA LYS A 341 4.26 13.78 -3.93
C LYS A 341 2.74 13.67 -3.83
N VAL A 342 2.14 13.70 -2.64
CA VAL A 342 0.68 13.92 -2.52
C VAL A 342 0.36 15.31 -3.06
N SER A 343 -0.52 15.38 -4.04
CA SER A 343 -0.77 16.57 -4.85
C SER A 343 -1.80 17.53 -4.24
N VAL A 344 -1.50 18.82 -4.33
CA VAL A 344 -2.46 19.90 -4.54
C VAL A 344 -2.20 20.39 -5.97
N GLU A 345 -3.23 20.55 -6.80
CA GLU A 345 -3.11 20.94 -8.22
C GLU A 345 -2.70 22.42 -8.40
N GLY A 346 -1.85 22.70 -9.40
CA GLY A 346 -1.50 24.05 -9.88
C GLY A 346 -0.18 24.15 -10.68
N GLU A 347 -0.10 25.06 -11.65
CA GLU A 347 1.02 25.26 -12.61
C GLU A 347 2.38 25.67 -11.98
N GLY A 348 2.45 25.89 -10.67
CA GLY A 348 3.71 26.17 -9.95
C GLY A 348 4.59 24.93 -9.74
N ARG A 349 3.98 23.73 -9.71
CA ARG A 349 4.65 22.48 -9.31
C ARG A 349 5.63 21.95 -10.37
N GLU A 350 5.36 22.15 -11.66
CA GLU A 350 6.30 21.74 -12.71
C GLU A 350 7.61 22.55 -12.65
N ARG A 351 7.54 23.82 -12.27
CA ARG A 351 8.73 24.69 -12.14
C ARG A 351 9.55 24.39 -10.89
N GLU A 352 8.89 24.04 -9.79
CA GLU A 352 9.57 23.65 -8.55
C GLU A 352 10.15 22.23 -8.64
N MET A 353 9.45 21.29 -9.28
CA MET A 353 10.00 19.95 -9.58
C MET A 353 11.19 20.02 -10.53
N ALA A 354 11.16 20.91 -11.54
CA ALA A 354 12.32 21.12 -12.41
C ALA A 354 13.54 21.64 -11.64
N ARG A 355 13.35 22.59 -10.73
CA ARG A 355 14.44 23.14 -9.89
C ARG A 355 14.97 22.12 -8.87
N GLU A 356 14.10 21.34 -8.24
CA GLU A 356 14.52 20.29 -7.32
C GLU A 356 15.21 19.13 -8.06
N ALA A 357 14.73 18.76 -9.26
CA ALA A 357 15.41 17.80 -10.11
C ALA A 357 16.79 18.29 -10.54
N GLU A 358 16.93 19.57 -10.90
CA GLU A 358 18.21 20.19 -11.26
C GLU A 358 19.19 20.20 -10.08
N ARG A 359 18.71 20.52 -8.87
CA ARG A 359 19.52 20.41 -7.64
C ARG A 359 19.94 18.97 -7.35
N LEU A 360 19.04 18.01 -7.51
CA LEU A 360 19.36 16.59 -7.34
C LEU A 360 20.35 16.08 -8.39
N MET A 361 20.29 16.58 -9.63
CA MET A 361 21.28 16.27 -10.65
C MET A 361 22.67 16.79 -10.27
N GLN A 362 22.77 18.00 -9.70
CA GLN A 362 24.02 18.54 -9.17
C GLN A 362 24.54 17.73 -7.97
N GLU A 363 23.68 17.41 -7.00
CA GLU A 363 24.02 16.59 -5.82
C GLU A 363 24.47 15.17 -6.22
N ALA A 364 23.90 14.60 -7.29
CA ALA A 364 24.27 13.28 -7.81
C ALA A 364 25.48 13.32 -8.78
N GLY A 365 26.05 14.50 -9.08
CA GLY A 365 27.21 14.67 -9.96
C GLY A 365 26.93 14.45 -11.45
N LEU A 366 25.71 14.78 -11.90
CA LEU A 366 25.19 14.52 -13.26
C LEU A 366 24.97 15.79 -14.08
N ALA A 367 25.30 16.97 -13.55
CA ALA A 367 25.14 18.28 -14.18
C ALA A 367 26.46 19.05 -14.24
#